data_AF-A0A1R1AKU2-F1
#
_entry.id   AF-A0A1R1AKU2-F1
#
_cell.length_a   1.000
_cell.length_b   1.000
_cell.length_c   1.000
_cell.angle_alpha   90.00
_cell.angle_beta   90.00
_cell.angle_gamma   90.00
#
_symmetry.space_group_name_H-M   'P 1'
#
loop_
_entity.id
_entity.type
_entity.pdbx_description
1 polymer ?
#
loop_
_entity_poly.entity_id
_entity_poly.type
_entity_poly.pdbx_seq_one_letter_code
_entity_poly.pdbx_strand_id
1 'polypeptide(L)'
;MTVRKPFGYGSLSILFLFSGFLINYNFGNGFILTHYLFNLMGLAIHSNGTDGFNYPFLASMPFWLATILVSKRNIHDFGAVVSKRIGELLLAISVVVTIIFLILPIWIEF
;
A
#
# COMPACT_ATOMS: atom_id res chain seq x y z
N MET A 1 10.76 -38.68 6.83
CA MET A 1 11.04 -37.39 7.50
C MET A 1 10.23 -36.32 6.81
N THR A 2 9.13 -35.87 7.41
CA THR A 2 8.35 -34.74 6.91
C THR A 2 9.15 -33.47 7.14
N VAL A 3 9.81 -32.97 6.10
CA VAL A 3 10.46 -31.65 6.10
C VAL A 3 9.34 -30.62 6.24
N ARG A 4 9.02 -30.23 7.48
CA ARG A 4 8.24 -29.02 7.72
C ARG A 4 9.10 -27.87 7.22
N LYS A 5 8.89 -27.45 5.96
CA LYS A 5 9.38 -26.15 5.50
C LYS A 5 8.80 -25.14 6.49
N PRO A 6 9.62 -24.42 7.26
CA PRO A 6 9.09 -23.39 8.13
C PRO A 6 8.33 -22.45 7.20
N PHE A 7 7.03 -22.26 7.44
CA PHE A 7 6.30 -21.15 6.84
C PHE A 7 7.06 -19.91 7.32
N GLY A 8 7.99 -19.46 6.48
CA GLY A 8 8.99 -18.50 6.87
C GLY A 8 8.30 -17.19 7.16
N TYR A 9 8.81 -16.41 8.10
CA TYR A 9 8.36 -15.04 8.29
C TYR A 9 8.48 -14.19 6.99
N GLY A 10 9.23 -14.66 5.97
CA GLY A 10 9.16 -14.12 4.61
C GLY A 10 7.78 -14.24 3.95
N SER A 11 7.01 -15.28 4.22
CA SER A 11 5.62 -15.43 3.78
C SER A 11 4.69 -14.37 4.40
N LEU A 12 4.98 -13.86 5.60
CA LEU A 12 4.20 -12.78 6.22
C LEU A 12 4.37 -11.45 5.47
N SER A 13 5.55 -11.17 4.93
CA SER A 13 5.77 -9.96 4.12
C SER A 13 4.91 -9.96 2.85
N ILE A 14 4.75 -11.13 2.23
CA ILE A 14 3.87 -11.30 1.07
C ILE A 14 2.41 -10.99 1.45
N LEU A 15 1.96 -11.43 2.63
CA LEU A 15 0.60 -11.14 3.11
C LEU A 15 0.37 -9.64 3.30
N PHE A 16 1.31 -8.91 3.90
CA PHE A 16 1.19 -7.46 4.03
C PHE A 16 1.19 -6.76 2.67
N LEU A 17 2.04 -7.22 1.74
CA LEU A 17 2.08 -6.69 0.39
C LEU A 17 0.74 -6.88 -0.31
N PHE A 18 0.19 -8.10 -0.32
CA PHE A 18 -1.13 -8.37 -0.89
C PHE A 18 -2.25 -7.61 -0.21
N SER A 19 -2.20 -7.46 1.11
CA SER A 19 -3.19 -6.67 1.85
C SER A 19 -3.22 -5.21 1.38
N GLY A 20 -2.05 -4.61 1.15
CA GLY A 20 -1.95 -3.25 0.59
C GLY A 20 -2.61 -3.12 -0.77
N PHE A 21 -2.60 -4.16 -1.61
CA PHE A 21 -3.35 -4.18 -2.87
C PHE A 21 -4.84 -4.44 -2.67
N LEU A 22 -5.19 -5.40 -1.80
CA LEU A 22 -6.56 -5.84 -1.57
C LEU A 22 -7.47 -4.72 -1.05
N ILE A 23 -6.96 -3.83 -0.22
CA ILE A 23 -7.78 -2.71 0.28
C ILE A 23 -8.22 -1.75 -0.83
N ASN A 24 -7.46 -1.66 -1.92
CA ASN A 24 -7.74 -0.84 -3.10
C ASN A 24 -8.30 -1.68 -4.27
N TYR A 25 -8.55 -2.96 -4.05
CA TYR A 25 -9.10 -3.84 -5.08
C TYR A 25 -10.60 -3.54 -5.28
N ASN A 26 -11.03 -3.55 -6.55
CA ASN A 26 -12.43 -3.46 -6.90
C ASN A 26 -13.06 -4.84 -6.77
N PHE A 27 -13.72 -5.06 -5.64
CA PHE A 27 -14.57 -6.22 -5.44
C PHE A 27 -15.82 -6.08 -6.31
N GLY A 28 -16.31 -7.21 -6.83
CA GLY A 28 -17.47 -7.24 -7.73
C GLY A 28 -18.61 -6.34 -7.25
N ASN A 29 -19.32 -5.71 -8.21
CA ASN A 29 -20.28 -4.62 -8.02
C ASN A 29 -19.68 -3.22 -7.80
N GLY A 30 -18.38 -3.02 -8.06
CA GLY A 30 -17.76 -1.69 -7.96
C GLY A 30 -17.34 -1.30 -6.55
N PHE A 31 -17.34 -2.25 -5.60
CA PHE A 31 -17.01 -1.98 -4.21
C PHE A 31 -15.50 -1.94 -4.03
N ILE A 32 -14.98 -0.79 -3.60
CA ILE A 32 -13.58 -0.63 -3.20
C ILE A 32 -13.56 -0.26 -1.72
N LEU A 33 -12.88 -1.05 -0.90
CA LEU A 33 -12.91 -0.89 0.56
C LEU A 33 -12.43 0.50 0.99
N THR A 34 -11.33 0.97 0.42
CA THR A 34 -10.81 2.30 0.71
C THR A 34 -11.74 3.42 0.24
N HIS A 35 -12.44 3.26 -0.89
CA HIS A 35 -13.45 4.24 -1.34
C HIS A 35 -14.61 4.32 -0.35
N TYR A 36 -15.08 3.16 0.14
CA TYR A 36 -16.11 3.10 1.16
C TYR A 36 -15.67 3.81 2.45
N LEU A 37 -14.45 3.55 2.93
CA LEU A 37 -13.90 4.20 4.12
C LEU A 37 -13.76 5.72 3.94
N PHE A 38 -13.26 6.17 2.79
CA PHE A 38 -13.13 7.60 2.47
C PHE A 38 -14.50 8.28 2.44
N ASN A 39 -15.50 7.68 1.79
CA ASN A 39 -16.86 8.19 1.76
C ASN A 39 -17.48 8.27 3.17
N LEU A 40 -17.24 7.27 4.03
CA LEU A 40 -17.73 7.27 5.42
C LEU A 40 -17.12 8.41 6.25
N MET A 41 -15.86 8.76 5.99
CA MET A 41 -15.17 9.87 6.62
C MET A 41 -15.46 11.24 5.96
N GLY A 42 -16.23 11.28 4.87
CA GLY A 42 -16.46 12.50 4.09
C GLY A 42 -15.22 13.04 3.37
N LEU A 43 -14.22 12.18 3.11
CA LEU A 43 -12.98 12.55 2.43
C LEU A 43 -13.12 12.44 0.92
N ALA A 44 -12.46 13.35 0.19
CA ALA A 44 -12.42 13.30 -1.26
C ALA A 44 -11.63 12.07 -1.75
N ILE A 45 -12.17 11.36 -2.74
CA ILE A 45 -11.54 10.19 -3.34
C ILE A 45 -10.49 10.59 -4.38
N HIS A 46 -10.76 11.64 -5.15
CA HIS A 46 -9.88 12.12 -6.21
C HIS A 46 -9.36 13.53 -5.94
N SER A 47 -8.17 13.83 -6.44
CA SER A 47 -7.56 15.15 -6.32
C SER A 47 -8.31 16.27 -7.06
N ASN A 48 -9.09 15.94 -8.09
CA ASN A 48 -9.87 16.91 -8.85
C ASN A 48 -11.35 16.48 -8.94
N GLY A 49 -11.98 16.25 -7.78
CA GLY A 49 -13.40 15.93 -7.65
C GLY A 49 -13.76 14.55 -8.20
N THR A 50 -13.98 14.46 -9.51
CA THR A 50 -14.34 13.22 -10.23
C THR A 50 -13.18 12.58 -10.97
N ASP A 51 -12.04 13.26 -11.10
CA ASP A 51 -10.88 12.79 -11.85
C ASP A 51 -9.56 13.15 -11.15
N GLY A 52 -8.44 12.61 -11.63
CA GLY A 52 -7.10 12.84 -11.08
C GLY A 52 -6.62 11.73 -10.15
N PHE A 53 -5.74 12.09 -9.21
CA PHE A 53 -5.08 11.10 -8.37
C PHE A 53 -6.05 10.51 -7.33
N ASN A 54 -6.12 9.18 -7.26
CA ASN A 54 -6.97 8.42 -6.33
C ASN A 54 -6.30 8.33 -4.94
N TYR A 55 -6.63 9.26 -4.04
CA TYR A 55 -6.10 9.35 -2.68
C TYR A 55 -6.21 8.05 -1.84
N PRO A 56 -7.27 7.23 -1.98
CA PRO A 56 -7.34 5.88 -1.44
C PRO A 56 -6.09 5.00 -1.63
N PHE A 57 -5.31 5.21 -2.69
CA PHE A 57 -4.02 4.52 -2.87
C PHE A 57 -3.05 4.78 -1.69
N LEU A 58 -3.07 5.99 -1.13
CA LEU A 58 -2.20 6.37 0.00
C LEU A 58 -2.57 5.61 1.29
N ALA A 59 -3.80 5.11 1.41
CA ALA A 59 -4.20 4.24 2.52
C ALA A 59 -3.42 2.91 2.54
N SER A 60 -2.75 2.53 1.44
CA SER A 60 -1.87 1.36 1.40
C SER A 60 -0.48 1.60 1.98
N MET A 61 -0.07 2.85 2.25
CA MET A 61 1.26 3.17 2.79
C MET A 61 1.63 2.37 4.05
N PRO A 62 0.76 2.21 5.06
CA PRO A 62 1.09 1.42 6.25
C PRO A 62 1.42 -0.04 5.91
N PHE A 63 0.76 -0.61 4.89
CA PHE A 63 1.00 -1.98 4.43
C PHE A 63 2.34 -2.12 3.71
N TRP A 64 2.72 -1.13 2.88
CA TRP A 64 4.05 -1.09 2.26
C TRP A 64 5.15 -1.01 3.33
N LEU A 65 4.97 -0.14 4.32
CA LEU A 65 5.91 0.02 5.41
C LEU A 65 6.03 -1.26 6.26
N ALA A 66 4.90 -1.89 6.62
CA ALA A 66 4.87 -3.16 7.34
C ALA A 66 5.58 -4.28 6.54
N THR A 67 5.35 -4.35 5.23
CA THR A 67 6.02 -5.30 4.33
C THR A 67 7.54 -5.15 4.44
N ILE A 68 8.06 -3.92 4.31
CA ILE A 68 9.49 -3.63 4.37
C ILE A 68 10.07 -4.02 5.74
N LEU A 69 9.39 -3.66 6.83
CA LEU A 69 9.84 -3.95 8.19
C LEU A 69 9.92 -5.44 8.48
N VAL A 70 8.91 -6.21 8.06
CA VAL A 70 8.86 -7.66 8.25
C VAL A 70 9.89 -8.37 7.35
N SER A 71 10.06 -7.91 6.11
CA SER A 71 11.06 -8.46 5.20
C SER A 71 12.51 -8.23 5.67
N LYS A 72 12.80 -7.08 6.30
CA LYS A 72 14.13 -6.77 6.83
C LYS A 72 14.60 -7.77 7.90
N ARG A 73 13.68 -8.43 8.61
CA ARG A 73 14.01 -9.45 9.60
C ARG A 73 14.35 -10.82 8.99
N ASN A 74 14.05 -11.04 7.71
CA ASN A 74 14.12 -12.35 7.05
C ASN A 74 14.89 -12.30 5.73
N ILE A 75 16.10 -11.74 5.76
CA ILE A 75 16.90 -11.39 4.58
C ILE A 75 17.28 -12.63 3.72
N HIS A 76 17.26 -13.83 4.31
CA HIS A 76 17.65 -15.07 3.64
C HIS A 76 16.49 -15.77 2.90
N ASP A 77 15.26 -15.26 3.03
CA ASP A 77 14.07 -15.80 2.35
C ASP A 77 13.81 -15.03 1.03
N PHE A 78 13.71 -15.75 -0.08
CA PHE A 78 13.45 -15.16 -1.40
C PHE A 78 12.15 -14.33 -1.42
N GLY A 79 11.08 -14.82 -0.80
CA GLY A 79 9.80 -14.11 -0.71
C GLY A 79 9.91 -12.81 0.07
N ALA A 80 10.72 -12.79 1.13
CA ALA A 80 11.01 -11.59 1.88
C ALA A 80 11.76 -10.55 1.05
N VAL A 81 12.79 -10.97 0.30
CA VAL A 81 13.60 -10.08 -0.55
C VAL A 81 12.76 -9.45 -1.65
N VAL A 82 11.94 -10.25 -2.35
CA VAL A 82 11.05 -9.76 -3.41
C VAL A 82 10.02 -8.79 -2.83
N SER A 83 9.34 -9.17 -1.75
CA SER A 83 8.33 -8.32 -1.11
C SER A 83 8.92 -7.02 -0.59
N LYS A 84 10.16 -7.05 -0.09
CA LYS A 84 10.87 -5.84 0.32
C LYS A 84 11.07 -4.88 -0.84
N ARG A 85 11.62 -5.38 -1.96
CA ARG A 85 11.90 -4.55 -3.15
C ARG A 85 10.62 -3.91 -3.69
N ILE A 86 9.55 -4.69 -3.79
CA ILE A 86 8.24 -4.18 -4.26
C ILE A 86 7.68 -3.18 -3.25
N GLY A 87 7.70 -3.49 -1.95
CA GLY A 87 7.24 -2.60 -0.90
C GLY A 87 8.01 -1.27 -0.86
N GLU A 88 9.33 -1.29 -1.01
CA GLU A 88 10.18 -0.09 -1.09
C GLU A 88 9.81 0.77 -2.30
N LEU A 89 9.61 0.17 -3.48
CA LEU A 89 9.19 0.86 -4.69
C LEU A 89 7.82 1.52 -4.50
N LEU A 90 6.83 0.76 -4.01
CA LEU A 90 5.46 1.25 -3.81
C LEU A 90 5.40 2.35 -2.75
N LEU A 91 6.17 2.22 -1.68
CA LEU A 91 6.28 3.26 -0.66
C LEU A 91 6.91 4.53 -1.24
N ALA A 92 7.99 4.40 -2.02
CA ALA A 92 8.62 5.54 -2.67
C ALA A 92 7.65 6.28 -3.60
N ILE A 93 6.93 5.53 -4.46
CA ILE A 93 5.88 6.10 -5.33
C ILE A 93 4.82 6.81 -4.49
N SER A 94 4.34 6.18 -3.41
CA SER A 94 3.33 6.78 -2.52
C SER A 94 3.81 8.10 -1.91
N VAL A 95 5.07 8.17 -1.48
CA VAL A 95 5.68 9.38 -0.92
C VAL A 95 5.78 10.48 -1.97
N VAL A 96 6.28 10.18 -3.17
CA VAL A 96 6.39 11.15 -4.27
C VAL A 96 5.02 11.72 -4.62
N VAL A 97 4.01 10.87 -4.76
CA VAL A 97 2.64 11.31 -5.04
C VAL A 97 2.09 12.19 -3.92
N THR A 98 2.31 11.81 -2.65
CA THR A 98 1.87 12.62 -1.51
C THR A 98 2.47 14.02 -1.57
N ILE A 99 3.75 14.13 -1.92
CA ILE A 99 4.41 15.42 -2.09
C ILE A 99 3.76 16.22 -3.23
N ILE A 100 3.51 15.59 -4.38
CA ILE A 100 2.99 16.27 -5.57
C ILE A 100 1.53 16.72 -5.42
N PHE A 101 0.66 15.85 -4.89
CA PHE A 101 -0.79 16.06 -4.92
C PHE A 101 -1.40 16.53 -3.61
N LEU A 102 -0.66 16.47 -2.50
CA LEU A 102 -1.13 16.97 -1.20
C LEU A 102 -0.26 18.12 -0.70
N ILE A 103 1.06 17.98 -0.73
CA ILE A 103 1.94 19.00 -0.11
C ILE A 103 2.13 20.20 -1.03
N LEU A 104 2.57 20.01 -2.28
CA LEU A 104 2.85 21.12 -3.20
C LEU A 104 1.66 22.07 -3.43
N PRO A 105 0.41 21.60 -3.62
CA PRO A 105 -0.73 22.49 -3.82
C PRO A 105 -0.99 23.37 -2.59
N ILE A 106 -0.85 22.80 -1.38
CA ILE A 106 -0.96 23.57 -0.13
C ILE A 106 0.07 24.70 -0.14
N TRP A 107 1.32 24.44 -0.53
CA TRP A 107 2.38 25.46 -0.54
C TRP A 107 2.22 26.54 -1.61
N ILE A 108 1.55 26.25 -2.73
CA ILE A 108 1.37 27.21 -3.84
C ILE A 108 0.17 28.13 -3.60
N GLU A 109 -0.81 27.67 -2.82
CA GLU A 109 -2.00 28.47 -2.46
C GLU A 109 -1.80 29.41 -1.26
N PHE A 110 -0.62 29.37 -0.61
CA PHE A 110 -0.18 30.33 0.42
C PHE A 110 0.81 31.35 -0.14
#